data_AF-A0A5N4DWC3-F1
#
_entry.id   AF-A0A5N4DWC3-F1
#
_cell.length_a   1.000
_cell.length_b   1.000
_cell.length_c   1.000
_cell.angle_alpha   90.00
_cell.angle_beta   90.00
_cell.angle_gamma   90.00
#
_symmetry.space_group_name_H-M   'P 1'
#
loop_
_entity.id
_entity.type
_entity.pdbx_description
1 polymer ?
#
loop_
_entity_poly.entity_id
_entity_poly.type
_entity_poly.pdbx_seq_one_letter_code
_entity_poly.pdbx_strand_id
1 'polypeptide(L)'
;MGDEMKKLGIQPIPMMDRDKKDEVPQGQLGFYNAVAIPCYTTLTQIFPPTEPLLTACRNNLSQWEKVIRGEESAVWISNPQEAQGTAESCL
;
A
#
# COMPACT_ATOMS: atom_id res chain seq x y z
N MET A 1 -12.29 3.56 9.58
CA MET A 1 -12.47 5.02 9.49
C MET A 1 -13.35 5.40 8.30
N GLY A 2 -13.00 5.06 7.06
CA GLY A 2 -13.88 5.35 5.92
C GLY A 2 -15.26 4.67 5.97
N ASP A 3 -15.32 3.40 6.39
CA ASP A 3 -16.60 2.69 6.55
C ASP A 3 -17.49 3.30 7.64
N GLU A 4 -16.88 3.82 8.71
CA GLU A 4 -17.59 4.52 9.78
C GLU A 4 -18.12 5.88 9.30
N MET A 5 -17.36 6.61 8.47
CA MET A 5 -17.84 7.85 7.82
C MET A 5 -19.05 7.56 6.92
N LYS A 6 -19.00 6.47 6.13
CA LYS A 6 -20.14 6.06 5.30
C LYS A 6 -21.38 5.73 6.13
N LYS A 7 -21.24 5.03 7.26
CA LYS A 7 -22.35 4.77 8.20
C LYS A 7 -22.99 6.06 8.72
N LEU A 8 -22.21 7.14 8.82
CA LEU A 8 -22.66 8.47 9.22
C LEU A 8 -23.15 9.32 8.03
N GLY A 9 -23.23 8.76 6.82
CA GLY A 9 -23.64 9.47 5.60
C GLY A 9 -22.58 10.43 5.05
N ILE A 10 -21.35 10.37 5.54
CA ILE A 10 -20.23 11.20 5.12
C ILE A 10 -19.40 10.43 4.09
N GLN A 11 -19.16 11.05 2.93
CA GLN A 11 -18.31 10.46 1.90
C GLN A 11 -16.83 10.51 2.33
N PRO A 12 -16.15 9.37 2.51
CA PRO A 12 -14.73 9.35 2.85
C PRO A 12 -13.86 9.82 1.67
N ILE A 13 -12.67 10.34 2.00
CA ILE A 13 -11.65 10.64 1.00
C ILE A 13 -11.23 9.36 0.25
N PRO A 14 -10.80 9.44 -1.02
CA PRO A 14 -10.51 8.27 -1.84
C PRO A 14 -9.57 7.24 -1.19
N MET A 15 -8.51 7.70 -0.52
CA MET A 15 -7.56 6.81 0.19
C MET A 15 -8.21 6.01 1.34
N MET A 16 -9.31 6.52 1.91
CA MET A 16 -10.06 5.87 2.98
C MET A 16 -11.29 5.10 2.49
N ASP A 17 -11.61 5.19 1.20
CA ASP A 17 -12.74 4.54 0.60
C ASP A 17 -12.34 3.18 0.02
N ARG A 18 -12.84 2.09 0.63
CA ARG A 18 -12.54 0.73 0.15
C ARG A 18 -13.13 0.39 -1.21
N ASP A 19 -14.11 1.16 -1.69
CA ASP A 19 -14.71 0.94 -3.01
C ASP A 19 -13.84 1.53 -4.13
N LYS A 20 -12.88 2.40 -3.79
CA LYS A 20 -11.96 3.07 -4.73
C LYS A 20 -10.60 2.37 -4.82
N LYS A 21 -10.61 1.04 -4.98
CA LYS A 21 -9.38 0.22 -5.05
C LYS A 21 -8.53 0.53 -6.27
N ASP A 22 -9.15 0.92 -7.38
CA ASP A 22 -8.47 1.23 -8.63
C ASP A 22 -7.60 2.49 -8.53
N GLU A 23 -7.87 3.36 -7.55
CA GLU A 23 -7.09 4.59 -7.29
C GLU A 23 -5.86 4.31 -6.40
N VAL A 24 -5.76 3.12 -5.79
CA VAL A 24 -4.68 2.75 -4.86
C VAL A 24 -3.30 2.79 -5.53
N PRO A 25 -3.07 2.20 -6.72
CA PRO A 25 -1.75 2.23 -7.34
C PRO A 25 -1.23 3.65 -7.56
N GLN A 26 -2.09 4.55 -8.06
CA GLN A 26 -1.74 5.95 -8.30
C GLN A 26 -1.49 6.70 -6.98
N GLY A 27 -2.28 6.42 -5.94
CA GLY A 27 -2.07 6.95 -4.59
C GLY A 27 -0.74 6.49 -3.97
N GLN A 28 -0.38 5.21 -4.14
CA GLN A 28 0.91 4.67 -3.66
C GLN A 28 2.08 5.32 -4.39
N LEU A 29 1.99 5.51 -5.71
CA LEU A 29 3.02 6.23 -6.47
C LEU A 29 3.22 7.66 -5.94
N GLY A 30 2.13 8.36 -5.66
CA GLY A 30 2.17 9.69 -5.06
C GLY A 30 2.83 9.69 -3.68
N PHE A 31 2.45 8.76 -2.82
CA PHE A 31 3.01 8.64 -1.47
C PHE A 31 4.51 8.33 -1.48
N TYR A 32 4.95 7.40 -2.33
CA TYR A 32 6.37 7.05 -2.42
C TYR A 32 7.21 8.25 -2.88
N ASN A 33 6.77 8.97 -3.91
CA ASN A 33 7.50 10.13 -4.43
C ASN A 33 7.49 11.33 -3.47
N ALA A 34 6.36 11.62 -2.82
CA ALA A 34 6.22 12.79 -1.96
C ALA A 34 6.75 12.59 -0.53
N VAL A 35 6.73 11.35 -0.02
CA VAL A 35 7.01 11.06 1.40
C VAL A 35 8.13 10.05 1.56
N ALA A 36 7.97 8.84 1.02
CA ALA A 36 8.87 7.73 1.34
C ALA A 36 10.29 7.96 0.82
N ILE A 37 10.45 8.33 -0.45
CA ILE A 37 11.77 8.56 -1.06
C ILE A 37 12.53 9.71 -0.39
N PRO A 38 11.95 10.91 -0.16
CA PRO A 38 12.64 11.97 0.59
C PRO A 38 13.04 11.54 2.01
N CYS A 39 12.18 10.79 2.70
CA CYS A 39 12.46 10.27 4.05
C CYS A 39 13.67 9.32 4.05
N TYR A 40 13.65 8.28 3.22
CA TYR A 40 14.74 7.30 3.15
C TYR A 40 16.02 7.90 2.57
N THR A 41 15.93 8.90 1.68
CA THR A 41 17.10 9.62 1.18
C THR A 41 17.80 10.37 2.32
N THR A 42 17.02 11.11 3.13
CA THR A 42 17.56 11.83 4.30
C THR A 42 18.13 10.85 5.32
N LEU A 43 17.44 9.75 5.59
CA LEU A 43 17.90 8.72 6.53
C LEU A 43 19.25 8.15 6.12
N THR A 44 19.44 7.83 4.84
CA THR A 44 20.70 7.29 4.34
C THR A 44 21.83 8.32 4.32
N GLN A 45 21.54 9.60 4.13
CA GLN A 45 22.54 10.67 4.28
C GLN A 45 23.07 10.77 5.72
N ILE A 46 22.20 10.54 6.71
CA ILE A 46 22.57 10.58 8.13
C ILE A 46 23.21 9.25 8.56
N PHE A 47 22.68 8.13 8.08
CA PHE A 47 23.13 6.77 8.41
C PHE A 47 23.36 5.97 7.13
N PRO A 48 24.56 6.07 6.50
CA PRO A 48 24.87 5.36 5.26
C PRO A 48 24.56 3.84 5.24
N PRO A 49 24.66 3.09 6.35
CA PRO A 49 24.26 1.68 6.38
C PRO A 49 22.77 1.42 6.07
N THR A 50 21.90 2.43 6.07
CA THR A 50 20.47 2.28 5.74
C THR A 50 20.15 2.37 4.25
N GLU A 51 21.16 2.51 3.38
CA GLU A 51 21.00 2.50 1.91
C GLU A 51 20.11 1.35 1.36
N PRO A 52 20.15 0.12 1.91
CA PRO A 52 19.25 -0.94 1.47
C PRO A 52 17.76 -0.58 1.58
N LEU A 53 17.37 0.23 2.56
CA LEU A 53 15.98 0.67 2.73
C LEU A 53 15.54 1.62 1.61
N LEU A 54 16.41 2.56 1.23
CA LEU A 54 16.16 3.46 0.10
C LEU A 54 16.07 2.68 -1.21
N THR A 55 16.96 1.70 -1.41
CA THR A 55 16.97 0.84 -2.60
C THR A 55 15.68 0.01 -2.67
N ALA A 56 15.26 -0.64 -1.57
CA ALA A 56 14.01 -1.38 -1.51
C ALA A 56 12.79 -0.48 -1.79
N CYS A 57 12.80 0.75 -1.26
CA CYS A 57 11.75 1.73 -1.49
C CYS A 57 11.63 2.11 -2.98
N ARG A 58 12.76 2.33 -3.68
CA ARG A 58 12.80 2.58 -5.13
C ARG A 58 12.33 1.37 -5.95
N ASN A 59 12.72 0.17 -5.55
CA ASN A 59 12.26 -1.06 -6.20
C ASN A 59 10.74 -1.21 -6.10
N ASN A 60 10.16 -0.97 -4.92
CA ASN A 60 8.72 -1.00 -4.72
C ASN A 60 8.00 0.06 -5.56
N LEU A 61 8.55 1.28 -5.65
CA LEU A 61 8.02 2.33 -6.52
C LEU A 61 7.96 1.86 -7.98
N SER A 62 9.03 1.25 -8.49
CA SER A 62 9.05 0.71 -9.86
C SER A 62 8.02 -0.42 -10.07
N GLN A 63 7.75 -1.23 -9.05
CA GLN A 63 6.66 -2.22 -9.13
C GLN A 63 5.29 -1.56 -9.20
N TRP A 64 5.04 -0.51 -8.42
CA TRP A 64 3.79 0.26 -8.50
C TRP A 64 3.60 0.91 -9.87
N GLU A 65 4.67 1.42 -10.48
CA GLU A 65 4.62 1.95 -11.86
C GLU A 65 4.24 0.89 -12.90
N LYS A 66 4.75 -0.34 -12.75
CA LYS A 66 4.39 -1.48 -13.62
C LYS A 66 2.90 -1.83 -13.49
N VAL A 67 2.41 -1.89 -12.24
CA VAL A 67 0.97 -2.12 -11.97
C VAL A 67 0.10 -1.05 -12.62
N ILE A 68 0.49 0.23 -12.55
CA ILE A 68 -0.24 1.34 -13.20
C ILE A 68 -0.23 1.20 -14.73
N ARG A 69 0.88 0.74 -15.32
CA ARG A 69 0.99 0.50 -16.77
C ARG A 69 0.22 -0.72 -17.25
N GLY A 70 -0.42 -1.48 -16.36
CA GLY A 70 -1.08 -2.75 -16.70
C GLY A 70 -0.10 -3.88 -16.97
N GLU A 71 1.18 -3.70 -16.63
CA GLU A 71 2.18 -4.76 -16.63
C GLU A 71 1.99 -5.55 -15.32
N GLU A 72 1.07 -6.53 -15.34
CA GLU A 72 0.84 -7.40 -14.19
C GLU A 72 2.15 -8.00 -13.68
N SER A 73 2.63 -7.51 -12.54
CA SER A 73 3.67 -8.19 -11.78
C SER A 73 3.02 -9.40 -11.12
N ALA A 74 3.32 -10.62 -11.58
CA ALA A 74 2.75 -11.91 -11.16
C ALA A 74 2.61 -12.16 -9.63
N VAL A 75 3.12 -11.24 -8.80
CA VAL A 75 3.04 -11.23 -7.34
C VAL A 75 1.68 -10.72 -6.82
N TRP A 76 0.92 -9.89 -7.55
CA TRP A 76 -0.31 -9.28 -6.98
C TRP A 76 -1.52 -10.22 -6.89
N ILE A 77 -1.54 -11.33 -7.67
CA ILE A 77 -2.67 -12.27 -7.72
C ILE A 77 -2.66 -13.32 -6.60
N SER A 78 -1.56 -13.53 -5.89
CA SER A 78 -1.48 -14.61 -4.89
C SER A 78 -1.74 -14.15 -3.46
N ASN A 79 -2.99 -13.81 -3.12
CA ASN A 79 -3.52 -14.11 -1.78
C ASN A 79 -5.06 -14.08 -1.69
N PRO A 80 -5.76 -15.16 -2.03
CA PRO A 80 -7.06 -15.42 -1.43
C PRO A 80 -6.82 -16.22 -0.14
N GLN A 81 -6.94 -15.57 1.03
CA GLN A 81 -7.69 -16.15 2.14
C GLN A 81 -7.93 -15.13 3.26
N GLU A 82 -9.18 -14.66 3.24
CA GLU A 82 -9.89 -14.06 4.35
C GLU A 82 -9.94 -14.98 5.57
N ALA A 83 -10.12 -14.33 6.72
CA ALA A 83 -10.33 -14.91 8.03
C ALA A 83 -11.41 -16.02 8.03
N GLN A 84 -11.04 -17.21 8.50
CA GLN A 84 -11.99 -18.17 9.05
C GLN A 84 -11.87 -18.12 10.57
N GLY A 85 -12.87 -17.54 11.22
CA GLY A 85 -13.13 -17.80 12.62
C GLY A 85 -13.58 -19.24 12.79
N THR A 86 -13.00 -19.92 13.77
CA THR A 86 -13.56 -21.14 14.35
C THR A 86 -13.57 -20.97 15.86
N ALA A 87 -14.70 -20.44 16.35
CA ALA A 87 -15.15 -20.75 17.70
C ALA A 87 -15.96 -22.06 17.62
N GLU A 88 -15.68 -22.93 18.59
CA GLU A 88 -16.49 -24.08 19.06
C GLU A 88 -16.44 -25.39 18.25
N SER A 89 -15.82 -26.43 18.83
CA SER A 89 -16.58 -27.55 19.44
C SER A 89 -15.64 -28.56 20.13
N CYS A 90 -16.13 -29.10 21.26
CA CYS A 90 -15.60 -30.14 22.13
C CYS A 90 -14.72 -31.24 21.49
N LEU A 91 -13.64 -31.62 22.19
CA LEU A 91 -13.54 -32.85 23.02
C LEU A 91 -12.34 -32.76 23.96
#